data_AF-A0A3M7AZU7-F1
#
_entry.id   AF-A0A3M7AZU7-F1
#
_cell.length_a   1.000
_cell.length_b   1.000
_cell.length_c   1.000
_cell.angle_alpha   90.00
_cell.angle_beta   90.00
_cell.angle_gamma   90.00
#
_symmetry.space_group_name_H-M   'P 1'
#
loop_
_entity.id
_entity.type
_entity.pdbx_description
1 polymer ?
#
loop_
_entity_poly.entity_id
_entity_poly.type
_entity_poly.pdbx_seq_one_letter_code
_entity_poly.pdbx_strand_id
1 'polypeptide(L)'
;MRTTPMSLQTHWETIDVLTELYVLLDTLAAIPPNLLRLPPADTGTHPPDLFNAEAAGGAGFSSEAVKVLSALPYLNDIVVIAPSTVTMNYSGQNMDVSLFEDSREMMYDGNLTPPSAIQLTGSEGGYGCIYVFDTESQNVFPWTPMYDGVSTADDEDNDSDELDYLHVEPKSPREALQPLIDKFRELRFINLPLCEDTNHLVFEESLDVGVSVNPTEDEVRHFVRTGHFRREEFLERRRRHLANAKSLTAEYLEG
;
A
#
# COMPACT_ATOMS: atom_id res chain seq x y z
N MET A 1 -4.17 5.19 -35.89
CA MET A 1 -5.24 5.26 -34.87
C MET A 1 -5.09 6.57 -34.10
N ARG A 2 -6.16 7.34 -33.90
CA ARG A 2 -6.13 8.54 -33.04
C ARG A 2 -6.51 8.08 -31.62
N THR A 3 -5.55 8.04 -30.71
CA THR A 3 -5.82 7.91 -29.28
C THR A 3 -6.41 9.23 -28.81
N THR A 4 -7.66 9.19 -28.36
CA THR A 4 -8.30 10.33 -27.70
C THR A 4 -7.58 10.54 -26.36
N PRO A 5 -7.13 11.75 -26.01
CA PRO A 5 -6.52 11.98 -24.71
C PRO A 5 -7.52 11.63 -23.61
N MET A 6 -7.16 10.68 -22.74
CA MET A 6 -7.99 10.29 -21.60
C MET A 6 -7.85 11.34 -20.48
N SER A 7 -8.97 11.69 -19.86
CA SER A 7 -9.03 12.62 -18.74
C SER A 7 -8.63 11.94 -17.43
N LEU A 8 -8.05 12.69 -16.48
CA LEU A 8 -7.77 12.20 -15.12
C LEU A 8 -9.02 11.64 -14.43
N GLN A 9 -10.21 12.15 -14.76
CA GLN A 9 -11.50 11.64 -14.28
C GLN A 9 -11.68 10.14 -14.51
N THR A 10 -11.09 9.59 -15.58
CA THR A 10 -11.22 8.16 -15.89
C THR A 10 -10.36 7.28 -14.98
N HIS A 11 -9.48 7.87 -14.16
CA HIS A 11 -8.62 7.16 -13.20
C HIS A 11 -9.00 7.45 -11.74
N TRP A 12 -10.11 8.16 -11.49
CA TRP A 12 -10.53 8.54 -10.15
C TRP A 12 -10.78 7.35 -9.23
N GLU A 13 -11.27 6.22 -9.76
CA GLU A 13 -11.51 5.05 -8.92
C GLU A 13 -10.22 4.58 -8.21
N THR A 14 -9.10 4.45 -8.93
CA THR A 14 -7.81 4.06 -8.33
C THR A 14 -7.35 5.08 -7.29
N ILE A 15 -7.47 6.38 -7.60
CA ILE A 15 -7.08 7.47 -6.70
C ILE A 15 -7.94 7.45 -5.43
N ASP A 16 -9.25 7.28 -5.56
CA ASP A 16 -10.20 7.24 -4.45
C ASP A 16 -9.99 6.02 -3.56
N VAL A 17 -9.79 4.84 -4.14
CA VAL A 17 -9.58 3.59 -3.39
C VAL A 17 -8.25 3.63 -2.63
N LEU A 18 -7.17 4.13 -3.25
CA LEU A 18 -5.90 4.31 -2.55
C LEU A 18 -5.98 5.40 -1.48
N THR A 19 -6.73 6.47 -1.73
CA THR A 19 -6.97 7.53 -0.75
C THR A 19 -7.71 6.96 0.46
N GLU A 20 -8.75 6.16 0.23
CA GLU A 20 -9.48 5.46 1.28
C GLU A 20 -8.56 4.56 2.11
N LEU A 21 -7.72 3.75 1.44
CA LEU A 21 -6.75 2.89 2.13
C LEU A 21 -5.79 3.71 3.00
N TYR A 22 -5.15 4.75 2.46
CA TYR A 22 -4.15 5.50 3.21
C TYR A 22 -4.76 6.39 4.30
N VAL A 23 -5.95 6.95 4.09
CA VAL A 23 -6.71 7.64 5.13
C VAL A 23 -7.12 6.67 6.24
N LEU A 24 -7.48 5.42 5.90
CA LEU A 24 -7.77 4.39 6.89
C LEU A 24 -6.53 4.08 7.74
N LEU A 25 -5.35 3.93 7.12
CA LEU A 25 -4.09 3.72 7.83
C LEU A 25 -3.78 4.86 8.81
N ASP A 26 -3.92 6.12 8.36
CA ASP A 26 -3.73 7.31 9.20
C ASP A 26 -4.74 7.36 10.36
N THR A 27 -6.02 7.11 10.05
CA THR A 27 -7.11 7.11 11.05
C THR A 27 -6.92 6.05 12.12
N LEU A 28 -6.44 4.87 11.75
CA LEU A 28 -6.12 3.77 12.67
C LEU A 28 -4.80 3.98 13.42
N ALA A 29 -4.05 5.06 13.12
CA ALA A 29 -2.70 5.29 13.60
C ALA A 29 -1.75 4.10 13.30
N ALA A 30 -2.00 3.39 12.19
CA ALA A 30 -1.16 2.31 11.67
C ALA A 30 0.11 2.83 10.99
N ILE A 31 0.19 4.15 10.78
CA ILE A 31 1.36 4.88 10.27
C ILE A 31 1.69 6.07 11.19
N PRO A 32 2.96 6.51 11.22
CA PRO A 32 3.34 7.75 11.89
C PRO A 32 2.55 8.97 11.37
N PRO A 33 2.25 9.95 12.25
CA PRO A 33 1.54 11.15 11.83
C PRO A 33 2.38 11.95 10.82
N ASN A 34 1.71 12.63 9.90
CA ASN A 34 2.30 13.46 8.82
C ASN A 34 3.00 12.69 7.69
N LEU A 35 2.88 11.36 7.63
CA LEU A 35 3.35 10.61 6.45
C LEU A 35 2.41 10.73 5.26
N LEU A 36 1.10 10.83 5.52
CA LEU A 36 0.10 10.90 4.47
C LEU A 36 0.14 12.24 3.72
N ARG A 37 0.31 12.16 2.40
CA ARG A 37 0.23 13.28 1.45
C ARG A 37 -0.92 13.04 0.48
N LEU A 38 -1.96 13.85 0.60
CA LEU A 38 -3.11 13.84 -0.31
C LEU A 38 -2.94 14.93 -1.38
N PRO A 39 -3.37 14.70 -2.62
CA PRO A 39 -3.47 15.76 -3.61
C PRO A 39 -4.48 16.83 -3.11
N PRO A 40 -4.26 18.13 -3.39
CA PRO A 40 -5.23 19.17 -3.06
C PRO A 40 -6.61 18.90 -3.69
N ALA A 41 -7.68 19.06 -2.92
CA ALA A 41 -9.03 18.71 -3.35
C ALA A 41 -9.57 19.59 -4.51
N ASP A 42 -9.02 20.79 -4.67
CA ASP A 42 -9.40 21.74 -5.72
C ASP A 42 -8.73 21.43 -7.06
N THR A 43 -7.51 20.90 -7.05
CA THR A 43 -6.75 20.56 -8.27
C THR A 43 -6.83 19.08 -8.62
N GLY A 44 -7.00 18.19 -7.63
CA GLY A 44 -6.93 16.74 -7.80
C GLY A 44 -5.54 16.22 -8.18
N THR A 45 -4.52 17.07 -8.16
CA THR A 45 -3.13 16.75 -8.52
C THR A 45 -2.17 17.48 -7.59
N HIS A 46 -1.10 16.81 -7.19
CA HIS A 46 -0.04 17.44 -6.40
C HIS A 46 0.59 18.63 -7.13
N PRO A 47 1.14 19.59 -6.37
CA PRO A 47 1.91 20.69 -6.93
C PRO A 47 3.05 20.19 -7.87
N PRO A 48 3.38 20.92 -8.95
CA PRO A 48 4.42 20.51 -9.90
C PRO A 48 5.81 20.30 -9.28
N ASP A 49 6.07 20.93 -8.13
CA ASP A 49 7.29 20.80 -7.34
C ASP A 49 7.30 19.57 -6.41
N LEU A 50 6.26 18.73 -6.42
CA LEU A 50 6.25 17.48 -5.64
C LEU A 50 6.61 16.25 -6.50
N PHE A 51 6.40 16.30 -7.81
CA PHE A 51 6.60 15.14 -8.70
C PHE A 51 7.39 15.54 -9.95
N ASN A 52 8.48 14.82 -10.24
CA ASN A 52 9.31 15.08 -11.41
C ASN A 52 8.74 14.40 -12.67
N ALA A 53 7.75 15.04 -13.26
CA ALA A 53 7.05 14.53 -14.45
C ALA A 53 7.97 14.35 -15.68
N GLU A 54 9.01 15.18 -15.82
CA GLU A 54 9.98 15.08 -16.91
C GLU A 54 10.83 13.83 -16.77
N ALA A 55 11.34 13.55 -15.56
CA ALA A 55 12.11 12.33 -15.31
C ALA A 55 11.27 11.07 -15.48
N ALA A 56 10.02 11.06 -15.00
CA ALA A 56 9.10 9.94 -15.20
C ALA A 56 8.84 9.68 -16.70
N GLY A 57 8.59 10.74 -17.48
CA GLY A 57 8.46 10.62 -18.94
C GLY A 57 9.75 10.15 -19.63
N GLY A 58 10.92 10.63 -19.17
CA GLY A 58 12.23 10.22 -19.66
C GLY A 58 12.55 8.75 -19.36
N ALA A 59 12.08 8.24 -18.23
CA ALA A 59 12.17 6.83 -17.83
C ALA A 59 11.18 5.94 -18.59
N GLY A 60 10.34 6.50 -19.46
CA GLY A 60 9.48 5.77 -20.40
C GLY A 60 8.05 5.51 -19.92
N PHE A 61 7.57 6.18 -18.86
CA PHE A 61 6.13 6.20 -18.55
C PHE A 61 5.34 6.94 -19.64
N SER A 62 4.12 6.50 -19.91
CA SER A 62 3.20 7.18 -20.84
C SER A 62 2.73 8.52 -20.25
N SER A 63 2.25 9.44 -21.10
CA SER A 63 1.69 10.72 -20.62
C SER A 63 0.51 10.53 -19.67
N GLU A 64 -0.26 9.47 -19.84
CA GLU A 64 -1.40 9.09 -19.01
C GLU A 64 -0.92 8.55 -17.67
N ALA A 65 0.09 7.68 -17.65
CA ALA A 65 0.72 7.22 -16.42
C ALA A 65 1.33 8.37 -15.61
N VAL A 66 2.03 9.30 -16.25
CA VAL A 66 2.59 10.49 -15.61
C VAL A 66 1.50 11.37 -14.97
N LYS A 67 0.35 11.55 -15.65
CA LYS A 67 -0.82 12.25 -15.07
C LYS A 67 -1.36 11.54 -13.83
N VAL A 68 -1.52 10.21 -13.88
CA VAL A 68 -2.00 9.43 -12.74
C VAL A 68 -1.02 9.52 -11.57
N LEU A 69 0.29 9.33 -11.80
CA LEU A 69 1.32 9.46 -10.78
C LEU A 69 1.24 10.83 -10.08
N SER A 70 1.09 11.93 -10.83
CA SER A 70 0.93 13.26 -10.22
C SER A 70 -0.33 13.44 -9.35
N ALA A 71 -1.29 12.53 -9.43
CA ALA A 71 -2.58 12.59 -8.73
C ALA A 71 -2.73 11.55 -7.61
N LEU A 72 -1.84 10.57 -7.51
CA LEU A 72 -1.94 9.52 -6.48
C LEU A 72 -1.73 10.10 -5.07
N PRO A 73 -2.43 9.60 -4.04
CA PRO A 73 -2.03 9.83 -2.66
C PRO A 73 -0.71 9.10 -2.38
N TYR A 74 0.14 9.66 -1.53
CA TYR A 74 1.44 9.07 -1.19
C TYR A 74 1.64 8.98 0.32
N LEU A 75 2.38 7.97 0.76
CA LEU A 75 3.04 7.96 2.07
C LEU A 75 4.49 8.39 1.89
N ASN A 76 4.93 9.38 2.67
CA ASN A 76 6.30 9.91 2.61
C ASN A 76 7.31 9.00 3.34
N ASP A 77 7.14 7.69 3.20
CA ASP A 77 8.04 6.64 3.67
C ASP A 77 7.66 5.31 2.99
N ILE A 78 8.52 4.30 3.11
CA ILE A 78 8.20 2.92 2.74
C ILE A 78 7.46 2.30 3.92
N VAL A 79 6.16 2.08 3.76
CA VAL A 79 5.31 1.50 4.81
C VAL A 79 4.88 0.10 4.42
N VAL A 80 5.10 -0.86 5.31
CA VAL A 80 4.58 -2.23 5.13
C VAL A 80 3.08 -2.24 5.45
N ILE A 81 2.25 -2.59 4.47
CA ILE A 81 0.77 -2.52 4.55
C ILE A 81 0.09 -3.90 4.50
N ALA A 82 0.81 -4.94 4.10
CA ALA A 82 0.43 -6.35 4.29
C ALA A 82 1.72 -7.17 4.48
N PRO A 83 1.67 -8.46 4.87
CA PRO A 83 2.86 -9.30 4.93
C PRO A 83 3.70 -9.17 3.66
N SER A 84 4.95 -8.70 3.81
CA SER A 84 5.90 -8.45 2.71
C SER A 84 5.44 -7.48 1.61
N THR A 85 4.33 -6.74 1.78
CA THR A 85 3.86 -5.72 0.83
C THR A 85 4.13 -4.33 1.36
N VAL A 86 4.87 -3.53 0.60
CA VAL A 86 5.25 -2.15 0.95
C VAL A 86 4.63 -1.12 0.01
N THR A 87 4.38 0.09 0.49
CA THR A 87 3.91 1.19 -0.36
C THR A 87 5.01 1.72 -1.28
N MET A 88 4.64 2.06 -2.52
CA MET A 88 5.52 2.80 -3.43
C MET A 88 5.33 4.31 -3.27
N ASN A 89 6.41 5.07 -3.39
CA ASN A 89 6.38 6.53 -3.36
C ASN A 89 7.17 7.09 -4.54
N TYR A 90 6.48 7.80 -5.43
CA TYR A 90 7.08 8.47 -6.59
C TYR A 90 7.20 9.98 -6.38
N SER A 91 6.86 10.49 -5.19
CA SER A 91 6.99 11.91 -4.86
C SER A 91 8.44 12.26 -4.53
N GLY A 92 8.91 13.38 -5.08
CA GLY A 92 10.25 13.91 -4.90
C GLY A 92 10.79 14.55 -6.18
N GLN A 93 11.26 15.79 -6.10
CA GLN A 93 11.95 16.46 -7.23
C GLN A 93 13.33 15.86 -7.49
N ASN A 94 13.91 15.21 -6.49
CA ASN A 94 15.17 14.50 -6.59
C ASN A 94 15.03 13.10 -7.22
N MET A 95 13.80 12.65 -7.53
CA MET A 95 13.59 11.45 -8.34
C MET A 95 14.13 11.74 -9.75
N ASP A 96 15.17 11.02 -10.14
CA ASP A 96 15.77 11.10 -11.46
C ASP A 96 15.25 9.97 -12.37
N VAL A 97 15.71 9.98 -13.63
CA VAL A 97 15.30 8.99 -14.63
C VAL A 97 15.62 7.57 -14.17
N SER A 98 16.80 7.34 -13.59
CA SER A 98 17.20 6.00 -13.10
C SER A 98 16.29 5.47 -12.00
N LEU A 99 15.91 6.30 -11.03
CA LEU A 99 14.99 5.87 -9.96
C LEU A 99 13.60 5.51 -10.49
N PHE A 100 13.13 6.21 -11.54
CA PHE A 100 11.90 5.84 -12.22
C PHE A 100 12.06 4.59 -13.10
N GLU A 101 13.21 4.36 -13.73
CA GLU A 101 13.50 3.11 -14.46
C GLU A 101 13.52 1.91 -13.52
N ASP A 102 14.23 2.01 -12.38
CA ASP A 102 14.28 0.98 -11.34
C ASP A 102 12.86 0.62 -10.85
N SER A 103 11.98 1.62 -10.69
CA SER A 103 10.59 1.41 -10.28
C SER A 103 9.69 0.74 -11.35
N ARG A 104 10.16 0.67 -12.59
CA ARG A 104 9.52 -0.04 -13.70
C ARG A 104 10.13 -1.42 -13.95
N GLU A 105 11.28 -1.72 -13.35
CA GLU A 105 11.89 -3.04 -13.48
C GLU A 105 10.97 -4.10 -12.84
N MET A 106 10.66 -5.13 -13.61
CA MET A 106 9.92 -6.29 -13.13
C MET A 106 10.85 -7.17 -12.31
N MET A 107 10.31 -7.75 -11.24
CA MET A 107 11.08 -8.64 -10.39
C MET A 107 11.54 -9.88 -11.17
N TYR A 108 12.84 -10.16 -11.11
CA TYR A 108 13.51 -11.40 -11.57
C TYR A 108 13.75 -11.61 -13.07
N ASP A 109 13.23 -10.78 -13.96
CA ASP A 109 13.50 -10.90 -15.41
C ASP A 109 14.30 -9.73 -16.01
N GLY A 110 14.48 -8.63 -15.26
CA GLY A 110 15.19 -7.43 -15.69
C GLY A 110 14.48 -6.65 -16.81
N ASN A 111 13.25 -7.04 -17.15
CA ASN A 111 12.44 -6.33 -18.14
C ASN A 111 11.71 -5.16 -17.48
N LEU A 112 11.39 -4.15 -18.30
CA LEU A 112 10.58 -3.03 -17.83
C LEU A 112 9.09 -3.32 -18.06
N THR A 113 8.26 -2.93 -17.10
CA THR A 113 6.81 -2.91 -17.27
C THR A 113 6.40 -2.07 -18.48
N PRO A 114 5.24 -2.31 -19.12
CA PRO A 114 4.70 -1.44 -20.16
C PRO A 114 4.64 0.04 -19.73
N PRO A 115 4.77 1.01 -20.65
CA PRO A 115 4.71 2.46 -20.33
C PRO A 115 3.46 2.90 -19.56
N SER A 116 2.35 2.18 -19.69
CA SER A 116 1.08 2.49 -19.05
C SER A 116 0.94 1.94 -17.62
N ALA A 117 1.84 1.04 -17.21
CA ALA A 117 1.76 0.31 -15.95
C ALA A 117 2.48 1.04 -14.82
N ILE A 118 1.83 1.14 -13.66
CA ILE A 118 2.31 1.80 -12.44
C ILE A 118 2.29 0.78 -11.31
N GLN A 119 3.42 0.56 -10.62
CA GLN A 119 3.44 -0.24 -9.40
C GLN A 119 2.94 0.60 -8.23
N LEU A 120 1.82 0.23 -7.63
CA LEU A 120 1.24 0.92 -6.46
C LEU A 120 1.89 0.46 -5.15
N THR A 121 2.40 -0.78 -5.13
CA THR A 121 3.11 -1.39 -4.01
C THR A 121 4.33 -2.15 -4.50
N GLY A 122 5.29 -2.37 -3.61
CA GLY A 122 6.43 -3.25 -3.81
C GLY A 122 6.30 -4.54 -2.99
N SER A 123 7.18 -5.50 -3.29
CA SER A 123 7.25 -6.80 -2.63
C SER A 123 8.60 -6.98 -1.95
N GLU A 124 8.60 -7.21 -0.64
CA GLU A 124 9.82 -7.55 0.10
C GLU A 124 10.22 -9.00 -0.18
N GLY A 125 11.35 -9.18 -0.87
CA GLY A 125 11.88 -10.50 -1.20
C GLY A 125 11.00 -11.32 -2.16
N GLY A 126 10.04 -10.69 -2.84
CA GLY A 126 9.14 -11.34 -3.81
C GLY A 126 7.91 -12.01 -3.20
N TYR A 127 7.75 -11.97 -1.87
CA TYR A 127 6.68 -12.68 -1.15
C TYR A 127 5.40 -11.85 -0.93
N GLY A 128 5.48 -10.53 -1.04
CA GLY A 128 4.32 -9.64 -0.97
C GLY A 128 3.64 -9.43 -2.32
N CYS A 129 2.41 -8.92 -2.27
CA CYS A 129 1.66 -8.53 -3.45
C CYS A 129 2.12 -7.16 -3.99
N ILE A 130 2.45 -7.14 -5.28
CA ILE A 130 2.68 -5.97 -6.12
C ILE A 130 1.36 -5.65 -6.83
N TYR A 131 0.69 -4.58 -6.43
CA TYR A 131 -0.50 -4.09 -7.14
C TYR A 131 -0.06 -3.24 -8.32
N VAL A 132 -0.14 -3.78 -9.54
CA VAL A 132 0.20 -3.05 -10.76
C VAL A 132 -1.06 -2.44 -11.35
N PHE A 133 -1.15 -1.12 -11.44
CA PHE A 133 -2.25 -0.42 -12.11
C PHE A 133 -1.87 -0.10 -13.55
N ASP A 134 -2.68 -0.56 -14.51
CA ASP A 134 -2.51 -0.21 -15.91
C ASP A 134 -3.44 0.95 -16.30
N THR A 135 -2.85 2.07 -16.69
CA THR A 135 -3.61 3.27 -17.08
C THR A 135 -4.40 3.11 -18.38
N GLU A 136 -4.05 2.16 -19.24
CA GLU A 136 -4.80 1.94 -20.49
C GLU A 136 -6.07 1.13 -20.24
N SER A 137 -5.97 -0.01 -19.57
CA SER A 137 -7.12 -0.88 -19.25
C SER A 137 -7.89 -0.44 -18.01
N GLN A 138 -7.30 0.41 -17.17
CA GLN A 138 -7.87 0.90 -15.89
C GLN A 138 -8.06 -0.21 -14.86
N ASN A 139 -7.37 -1.34 -15.03
CA ASN A 139 -7.40 -2.45 -14.10
C ASN A 139 -6.15 -2.46 -13.22
N VAL A 140 -6.30 -3.12 -12.08
CA VAL A 140 -5.21 -3.47 -11.18
C VAL A 140 -4.96 -4.97 -11.25
N PHE A 141 -3.69 -5.34 -11.33
CA PHE A 141 -3.18 -6.71 -11.35
C PHE A 141 -2.52 -6.97 -9.99
N PRO A 142 -3.17 -7.70 -9.07
CA PRO A 142 -2.60 -8.05 -7.77
C PRO A 142 -1.63 -9.23 -7.94
N TRP A 143 -0.37 -8.94 -8.25
CA TRP A 143 0.63 -9.93 -8.61
C TRP A 143 1.50 -10.32 -7.42
N THR A 144 1.75 -11.61 -7.23
CA THR A 144 2.62 -12.13 -6.16
C THR A 144 3.73 -12.99 -6.75
N PRO A 145 4.91 -12.41 -7.07
CA PRO A 145 5.95 -13.04 -7.90
C PRO A 145 6.35 -14.46 -7.44
N MET A 146 6.49 -14.68 -6.12
CA MET A 146 6.94 -15.96 -5.57
C MET A 146 5.80 -16.95 -5.22
N TYR A 147 4.53 -16.55 -5.33
CA TYR A 147 3.37 -17.41 -5.06
C TYR A 147 2.61 -17.80 -6.32
N ASP A 148 2.63 -16.94 -7.35
CA ASP A 148 1.93 -17.18 -8.62
C ASP A 148 2.72 -18.09 -9.57
N GLY A 149 3.98 -18.41 -9.25
CA GLY A 149 4.83 -19.36 -9.97
C GLY A 149 4.93 -20.73 -9.29
N VAL A 150 4.15 -21.70 -9.78
CA VAL A 150 4.46 -23.15 -9.87
C VAL A 150 4.89 -23.86 -8.58
N SER A 151 4.02 -24.76 -8.12
CA SER A 151 4.36 -25.94 -7.30
C SER A 151 5.75 -26.50 -7.63
N THR A 152 6.71 -26.40 -6.71
CA THR A 152 7.99 -27.13 -6.76
C THR A 152 7.76 -28.63 -6.51
N ALA A 153 7.00 -29.29 -7.39
CA ALA A 153 6.84 -30.72 -7.44
C ALA A 153 7.01 -31.17 -8.89
N ASP A 154 8.23 -31.62 -9.20
CA ASP A 154 8.52 -32.68 -10.15
C ASP A 154 8.12 -32.51 -11.63
N ASP A 155 8.32 -31.34 -12.25
CA ASP A 155 8.38 -31.26 -13.72
C ASP A 155 9.64 -30.48 -14.15
N GLU A 156 10.68 -31.22 -14.53
CA GLU A 156 11.96 -30.69 -15.05
C GLU A 156 11.84 -30.05 -16.46
N ASP A 157 10.62 -29.89 -16.98
CA ASP A 157 10.32 -29.33 -18.31
C ASP A 157 9.50 -28.02 -18.24
N ASN A 158 9.23 -27.45 -17.06
CA ASN A 158 8.50 -26.19 -16.96
C ASN A 158 9.47 -25.01 -17.06
N ASP A 159 9.73 -24.55 -18.29
CA ASP A 159 10.40 -23.28 -18.57
C ASP A 159 9.71 -22.18 -17.74
N SER A 160 10.43 -21.62 -16.77
CA SER A 160 9.96 -20.62 -15.82
C SER A 160 9.80 -19.24 -16.47
N ASP A 161 9.00 -19.16 -17.53
CA ASP A 161 8.73 -17.95 -18.32
C ASP A 161 7.54 -17.13 -17.77
N GLU A 162 6.80 -17.64 -16.78
CA GLU A 162 5.61 -16.98 -16.19
C GLU A 162 5.94 -16.19 -14.91
N LEU A 163 6.99 -15.36 -14.94
CA LEU A 163 7.37 -14.47 -13.83
C LEU A 163 6.89 -13.03 -14.04
N ASP A 164 5.89 -12.78 -14.89
CA ASP A 164 5.31 -11.45 -15.10
C ASP A 164 3.86 -11.35 -14.59
N TYR A 165 3.36 -10.12 -14.46
CA TYR A 165 2.00 -9.87 -13.98
C TYR A 165 0.92 -9.97 -15.07
N LEU A 166 1.29 -10.14 -16.35
CA LEU A 166 0.35 -10.12 -17.48
C LEU A 166 -0.58 -11.34 -17.50
N HIS A 167 -0.19 -12.40 -16.79
CA HIS A 167 -0.99 -13.61 -16.59
C HIS A 167 -2.00 -13.49 -15.44
N VAL A 168 -1.86 -12.48 -14.57
CA VAL A 168 -2.75 -12.27 -13.43
C VAL A 168 -4.11 -11.77 -13.92
N GLU A 169 -5.19 -12.29 -13.33
CA GLU A 169 -6.54 -11.84 -13.66
C GLU A 169 -6.72 -10.34 -13.31
N PRO A 170 -7.03 -9.47 -14.29
CA PRO A 170 -7.23 -8.05 -14.03
C PRO A 170 -8.49 -7.83 -13.21
N LYS A 171 -8.42 -6.91 -12.24
CA LYS A 171 -9.55 -6.51 -11.40
C LYS A 171 -9.77 -5.02 -11.48
N SER A 172 -10.99 -4.55 -11.20
CA SER A 172 -11.19 -3.13 -10.94
C SER A 172 -10.35 -2.67 -9.74
N PRO A 173 -9.96 -1.38 -9.65
CA PRO A 173 -9.19 -0.88 -8.52
C PRO A 173 -9.84 -1.16 -7.17
N ARG A 174 -11.18 -1.02 -7.10
CA ARG A 174 -11.96 -1.38 -5.92
C ARG A 174 -11.81 -2.86 -5.58
N GLU A 175 -12.11 -3.76 -6.52
CA GLU A 175 -12.04 -5.21 -6.27
C GLU A 175 -10.64 -5.69 -5.88
N ALA A 176 -9.58 -5.10 -6.44
CA ALA A 176 -8.21 -5.47 -6.13
C ALA A 176 -7.79 -5.09 -4.70
N LEU A 177 -8.11 -3.86 -4.28
CA LEU A 177 -7.65 -3.30 -3.00
C LEU A 177 -8.64 -3.49 -1.84
N GLN A 178 -9.91 -3.80 -2.11
CA GLN A 178 -10.93 -4.00 -1.07
C GLN A 178 -10.53 -5.06 -0.03
N PRO A 179 -9.94 -6.22 -0.38
CA PRO A 179 -9.50 -7.20 0.62
C PRO A 179 -8.51 -6.62 1.63
N LEU A 180 -7.61 -5.73 1.19
CA LEU A 180 -6.65 -5.07 2.07
C LEU A 180 -7.35 -4.07 3.00
N ILE A 181 -8.23 -3.24 2.44
CA ILE A 181 -9.04 -2.28 3.20
C ILE A 181 -9.88 -3.00 4.26
N ASP A 182 -10.52 -4.12 3.90
CA ASP A 182 -11.33 -4.92 4.81
C ASP A 182 -10.48 -5.52 5.93
N LYS A 183 -9.28 -6.03 5.65
CA LYS A 183 -8.36 -6.53 6.69
C LYS A 183 -7.99 -5.42 7.70
N PHE A 184 -7.82 -4.17 7.27
CA PHE A 184 -7.61 -3.04 8.19
C PHE A 184 -8.87 -2.64 8.95
N ARG A 185 -10.04 -2.62 8.29
CA ARG A 185 -11.33 -2.32 8.94
C ARG A 185 -11.71 -3.33 10.01
N GLU A 186 -11.43 -4.60 9.73
CA GLU A 186 -11.61 -5.72 10.66
C GLU A 186 -10.51 -5.77 11.73
N LEU A 187 -9.54 -4.85 11.69
CA LEU A 187 -8.39 -4.80 12.60
C LEU A 187 -7.59 -6.11 12.60
N ARG A 188 -7.58 -6.84 11.48
CA ARG A 188 -6.69 -8.00 11.28
C ARG A 188 -5.26 -7.56 11.07
N PHE A 189 -5.09 -6.39 10.47
CA PHE A 189 -3.80 -5.72 10.33
C PHE A 189 -3.76 -4.55 11.30
N ILE A 190 -3.16 -4.75 12.45
CA ILE A 190 -2.79 -3.65 13.36
C ILE A 190 -1.27 -3.58 13.32
N ASN A 191 -0.75 -2.74 12.44
CA ASN A 191 0.66 -2.37 12.53
C ASN A 191 0.83 -1.59 13.83
N LEU A 192 1.60 -2.15 14.77
CA LEU A 192 2.12 -1.36 15.88
C LEU A 192 2.99 -0.26 15.25
N PRO A 193 2.77 1.04 15.59
CA PRO A 193 3.63 2.10 15.07
C PRO A 193 5.08 1.75 15.43
N LEU A 194 5.89 1.58 14.38
CA LEU A 194 7.22 1.02 14.45
C LEU A 194 8.05 1.75 15.51
N CYS A 195 8.56 0.98 16.48
CA CYS A 195 9.71 1.38 17.27
C CYS A 195 10.90 1.44 16.31
N GLU A 196 11.72 2.49 16.40
CA GLU A 196 12.73 2.96 15.43
C GLU A 196 13.86 1.97 15.03
N ASP A 197 13.73 0.65 15.19
CA ASP A 197 14.85 -0.28 15.03
C ASP A 197 14.53 -1.65 14.40
N THR A 198 13.38 -1.87 13.78
CA THR A 198 13.08 -3.20 13.20
C THR A 198 12.51 -3.14 11.79
N ASN A 199 13.41 -3.28 10.81
CA ASN A 199 13.13 -3.67 9.42
C ASN A 199 12.47 -5.05 9.27
N HIS A 200 12.02 -5.70 10.35
CA HIS A 200 11.29 -6.96 10.30
C HIS A 200 10.34 -7.05 11.49
N LEU A 201 9.12 -7.57 11.26
CA LEU A 201 8.09 -8.02 12.22
C LEU A 201 7.12 -6.90 12.68
N VAL A 202 5.78 -7.04 12.66
CA VAL A 202 4.90 -8.21 12.79
C VAL A 202 3.56 -7.95 12.07
N PHE A 203 3.22 -8.73 11.04
CA PHE A 203 1.81 -9.00 10.71
C PHE A 203 1.42 -10.29 11.44
N GLU A 204 0.67 -10.19 12.53
CA GLU A 204 0.05 -11.37 13.14
C GLU A 204 -1.23 -11.68 12.36
N GLU A 205 -1.14 -12.51 11.32
CA GLU A 205 -2.31 -13.16 10.73
C GLU A 205 -2.83 -14.24 11.70
N SER A 206 -3.34 -13.79 12.85
CA SER A 206 -4.19 -14.48 13.83
C SER A 206 -4.05 -13.78 15.19
N LEU A 207 -4.78 -12.69 15.37
CA LEU A 207 -5.18 -12.28 16.71
C LEU A 207 -6.32 -13.20 17.19
N ASP A 208 -5.98 -14.48 17.41
CA ASP A 208 -6.57 -15.27 18.50
C ASP A 208 -5.79 -14.95 19.78
N VAL A 209 -5.51 -13.66 20.02
CA VAL A 209 -5.10 -13.24 21.35
C VAL A 209 -6.37 -13.31 22.16
N GLY A 210 -6.48 -14.34 23.00
CA GLY A 210 -7.42 -14.35 24.11
C GLY A 210 -7.25 -13.05 24.90
N VAL A 211 -8.03 -12.03 24.57
CA VAL A 211 -7.97 -10.73 25.21
C VAL A 211 -8.63 -10.87 26.58
N SER A 212 -7.82 -11.19 27.59
CA SER A 212 -8.22 -10.95 28.97
C SER A 212 -8.41 -9.45 29.16
N VAL A 213 -9.55 -9.07 29.74
CA VAL A 213 -9.92 -7.69 30.08
C VAL A 213 -8.90 -7.02 31.02
N ASN A 214 -8.01 -7.81 31.63
CA ASN A 214 -6.88 -7.35 32.43
C ASN A 214 -5.58 -8.01 31.93
N PRO A 215 -4.71 -7.28 31.20
CA PRO A 215 -3.40 -7.79 30.83
C PRO A 215 -2.52 -7.94 32.07
N THR A 216 -1.72 -9.00 32.08
CA THR A 216 -0.79 -9.33 33.15
C THR A 216 0.46 -8.46 33.11
N GLU A 217 1.16 -8.35 34.23
CA GLU A 217 2.36 -7.51 34.35
C GLU A 217 3.51 -7.96 33.43
N ASP A 218 3.55 -9.25 33.09
CA ASP A 218 4.54 -9.84 32.19
C ASP A 218 4.25 -9.52 30.71
N GLU A 219 2.98 -9.50 30.30
CA GLU A 219 2.56 -8.99 28.97
C GLU A 219 2.97 -7.52 28.84
N VAL A 220 2.69 -6.71 29.85
CA VAL A 220 3.08 -5.28 29.88
C VAL A 220 4.61 -5.12 29.85
N ARG A 221 5.38 -5.98 30.55
CA ARG A 221 6.85 -5.93 30.53
C ARG A 221 7.45 -6.32 29.18
N HIS A 222 6.79 -7.20 28.43
CA HIS A 222 7.17 -7.51 27.06
C HIS A 222 7.07 -6.26 26.16
N PHE A 223 6.02 -5.45 26.34
CA PHE A 223 5.80 -4.21 25.57
C PHE A 223 6.67 -3.00 25.99
N VAL A 224 7.22 -2.98 27.21
CA VAL A 224 7.91 -1.79 27.79
C VAL A 224 9.44 -1.81 27.59
N ARG A 225 10.01 -2.89 27.04
CA ARG A 225 11.48 -3.03 26.94
C ARG A 225 12.17 -2.13 25.90
N THR A 226 11.44 -1.37 25.09
CA THR A 226 12.01 -0.42 24.12
C THR A 226 11.80 1.02 24.60
N GLY A 227 12.90 1.76 24.72
CA GLY A 227 13.12 2.88 25.64
C GLY A 227 12.32 4.18 25.47
N HIS A 228 11.22 4.21 24.70
CA HIS A 228 10.39 5.42 24.55
C HIS A 228 8.88 5.16 24.63
N PHE A 229 8.45 4.08 25.29
CA PHE A 229 7.02 3.85 25.53
C PHE A 229 6.47 4.75 26.67
N ARG A 230 5.81 5.86 26.32
CA ARG A 230 4.98 6.61 27.28
C ARG A 230 3.67 5.87 27.53
N ARG A 231 3.73 4.90 28.45
CA ARG A 231 2.61 4.05 28.89
C ARG A 231 1.30 4.80 29.11
N GLU A 232 1.35 6.00 29.69
CA GLU A 232 0.14 6.79 29.96
C GLU A 232 -0.53 7.26 28.67
N GLU A 233 0.25 7.67 27.67
CA GLU A 233 -0.26 8.16 26.39
C GLU A 233 -0.91 7.03 25.57
N PHE A 234 -0.29 5.85 25.57
CA PHE A 234 -0.87 4.65 24.95
C PHE A 234 -2.19 4.23 25.62
N LEU A 235 -2.21 4.17 26.96
CA LEU A 235 -3.42 3.81 27.69
C LEU A 235 -4.54 4.83 27.50
N GLU A 236 -4.20 6.11 27.39
CA GLU A 236 -5.16 7.19 27.15
C GLU A 236 -5.69 7.20 25.71
N ARG A 237 -4.84 6.89 24.71
CA ARG A 237 -5.26 6.65 23.32
C ARG A 237 -6.18 5.44 23.22
N ARG A 238 -5.84 4.32 23.88
CA ARG A 238 -6.68 3.11 23.92
C ARG A 238 -8.02 3.32 24.62
N ARG A 239 -8.05 4.09 25.72
CA ARG A 239 -9.32 4.45 26.40
C ARG A 239 -10.22 5.30 25.51
N ARG A 240 -9.66 6.29 24.80
CA ARG A 240 -10.41 7.08 23.80
C ARG A 240 -10.95 6.19 22.69
N HIS A 241 -10.15 5.26 22.19
CA HIS A 241 -10.55 4.35 21.13
C HIS A 241 -11.68 3.40 21.56
N LEU A 242 -11.62 2.83 22.77
CA LEU A 242 -12.69 2.00 23.32
C LEU A 242 -13.97 2.80 23.62
N ALA A 243 -13.85 4.07 23.99
CA ALA A 243 -15.00 4.95 24.17
C ALA A 243 -15.68 5.25 22.82
N ASN A 244 -14.90 5.53 21.77
CA ASN A 244 -15.42 5.79 20.42
C ASN A 244 -16.02 4.53 19.78
N ALA A 245 -15.40 3.36 19.95
CA ALA A 245 -15.95 2.10 19.45
C ALA A 245 -17.27 1.71 20.15
N LYS A 246 -17.42 2.05 21.43
CA LYS A 246 -18.69 1.90 22.16
C LYS A 246 -19.76 2.90 21.72
N SER A 247 -19.36 4.11 21.32
CA SER A 247 -20.25 5.12 20.74
C SER A 247 -20.82 4.66 19.41
N LEU A 248 -19.97 4.12 18.53
CA LEU A 248 -20.35 3.65 17.20
C LEU A 248 -21.24 2.40 17.24
N THR A 249 -21.05 1.53 18.24
CA THR A 249 -21.92 0.36 18.45
C THR A 249 -23.25 0.70 19.12
N ALA A 250 -23.32 1.79 19.89
CA ALA A 250 -24.57 2.30 20.47
C ALA A 250 -25.46 2.99 19.40
N GLU A 251 -24.88 3.77 18.49
CA GLU A 251 -25.61 4.40 17.38
C GLU A 251 -26.20 3.38 16.39
N TYR A 252 -25.57 2.21 16.26
CA TYR A 252 -26.06 1.11 15.41
C TYR A 252 -27.18 0.26 16.04
N LEU A 253 -27.43 0.39 17.34
CA LEU A 253 -28.45 -0.38 18.06
C LEU A 253 -29.71 0.45 18.38
N GLU A 254 -29.68 1.76 18.18
CA GLU A 254 -30.82 2.67 18.42
C GLU A 254 -31.41 3.29 17.14
N GLY A 255 -30.92 2.92 15.94
CA GLY A 255 -31.47 3.28 14.63
C GLY A 255 -32.14 2.10 13.92
#